data_AF-A0A2I0X3W2-F1
#
_entry.id   AF-A0A2I0X3W2-F1
#
_cell.length_a   1.000
_cell.length_b   1.000
_cell.length_c   1.000
_cell.angle_alpha   90.00
_cell.angle_beta   90.00
_cell.angle_gamma   90.00
#
_symmetry.space_group_name_H-M   'P 1'
#
loop_
_entity.id
_entity.type
_entity.pdbx_description
1 polymer ?
#
loop_
_entity_poly.entity_id
_entity_poly.type
_entity_poly.pdbx_seq_one_letter_code
_entity_poly.pdbx_strand_id
1 'polypeptide(L)'
;MCRGFIWSKNNDKAGIHYASWELLCRPKIEGGRGMFSASLRVGPLCAKFAWNFLTKLNSLLNLILKAKYGDDVWSGTVKQCCSPTWKIITMGAVFLKKVVRWEVSNGNSIKWLQDT
;
A
#
# COMPACT_ATOMS: atom_id res chain seq x y z
N MET A 1 -4.33 23.36 -1.93
CA MET A 1 -4.64 23.76 -0.53
C MET A 1 -3.42 23.72 0.40
N CYS A 2 -2.57 22.67 0.40
CA CYS A 2 -1.42 22.61 1.32
C CYS A 2 -0.15 23.39 0.89
N ARG A 3 0.03 23.65 -0.41
CA ARG A 3 1.25 24.31 -0.95
C ARG A 3 1.48 25.70 -0.39
N GLY A 4 0.43 26.52 -0.24
CA GLY A 4 0.53 27.84 0.39
C GLY A 4 0.99 27.71 1.84
N PHE A 5 0.28 26.93 2.66
CA PHE A 5 0.68 26.73 4.06
C PHE A 5 2.13 26.23 4.25
N ILE A 6 2.66 25.40 3.36
CA ILE A 6 4.03 24.87 3.51
C ILE A 6 5.08 25.90 3.07
N TRP A 7 4.81 26.66 2.00
CA TRP A 7 5.83 27.43 1.28
C TRP A 7 5.62 28.96 1.27
N SER A 8 4.51 29.48 1.81
CA SER A 8 4.23 30.91 1.88
C SER A 8 4.03 31.37 3.33
N LYS A 9 4.69 32.46 3.71
CA LYS A 9 4.43 33.24 4.93
C LYS A 9 3.46 34.39 4.65
N ASN A 10 2.96 35.04 5.70
CA ASN A 10 2.22 36.29 5.56
C ASN A 10 3.03 37.35 4.78
N ASN A 11 2.31 38.20 4.03
CA ASN A 11 2.83 39.28 3.16
C ASN A 11 3.55 38.80 1.88
N ASP A 12 3.06 37.74 1.23
CA ASP A 12 3.57 37.20 -0.05
C ASP A 12 5.06 36.80 -0.04
N LYS A 13 5.64 36.63 1.14
CA LYS A 13 7.02 36.17 1.27
C LYS A 13 7.07 34.65 1.24
N ALA A 14 7.91 34.10 0.36
CA ALA A 14 8.23 32.68 0.39
C ALA A 14 8.89 32.31 1.73
N GLY A 15 8.45 31.21 2.34
CA GLY A 15 9.01 30.76 3.60
C GLY A 15 8.34 29.50 4.16
N ILE A 16 9.13 28.70 4.88
CA ILE A 16 8.66 27.46 5.49
C ILE A 16 8.02 27.76 6.84
N HIS A 17 6.84 27.18 7.08
CA HIS A 17 6.24 27.10 8.40
C HIS A 17 6.85 25.94 9.18
N TYR A 18 7.49 26.23 10.31
CA TYR A 18 8.07 25.20 11.19
C TYR A 18 6.96 24.54 12.01
N ALA A 19 6.43 23.45 11.47
CA ALA A 19 5.50 22.55 12.15
C ALA A 19 5.94 21.11 11.91
N SER A 20 5.77 20.23 12.91
CA SER A 20 6.11 18.82 12.72
C SER A 20 5.17 18.20 11.68
N TRP A 21 5.71 17.31 10.85
CA TRP A 21 4.92 16.62 9.83
C TRP A 21 3.76 15.80 10.45
N GLU A 22 4.00 15.24 11.63
CA GLU A 22 2.99 14.52 12.41
C GLU A 22 1.80 15.41 12.78
N LEU A 23 2.04 16.64 13.24
CA LEU A 23 0.99 17.61 13.57
C LEU A 23 0.16 17.95 12.32
N LEU A 24 0.82 18.14 11.18
CA LEU A 24 0.14 18.44 9.93
C LEU A 24 -0.75 17.29 9.44
N CYS A 25 -0.35 16.05 9.70
CA CYS A 25 -1.10 14.87 9.31
C CYS A 25 -2.33 14.59 10.18
N ARG A 26 -2.42 15.18 11.37
CA ARG A 26 -3.60 15.00 12.24
C ARG A 26 -4.87 15.52 11.57
N PRO A 27 -6.04 14.93 11.87
CA PRO A 27 -7.33 15.47 11.47
C PRO A 27 -7.51 16.93 11.89
N LYS A 28 -8.32 17.69 11.13
CA LYS A 28 -8.64 19.08 11.49
C LYS A 28 -9.30 19.21 12.86
N ILE A 29 -10.10 18.20 13.25
CA ILE A 29 -10.75 18.12 14.56
C ILE A 29 -9.75 17.99 15.73
N GLU A 30 -8.53 17.51 15.45
CA GLU A 30 -7.45 17.34 16.44
C GLU A 30 -6.40 18.47 16.35
N GLY A 31 -6.75 19.59 15.68
CA GLY A 31 -5.85 20.73 15.49
C GLY A 31 -4.79 20.55 14.38
N GLY A 32 -4.88 19.49 13.59
CA GLY A 32 -4.02 19.27 12.43
C GLY A 32 -4.53 19.91 11.13
N ARG A 33 -3.87 19.60 10.01
CA ARG A 33 -4.24 20.07 8.67
C ARG A 33 -4.86 18.98 7.79
N GLY A 34 -5.01 17.76 8.31
CA GLY A 34 -5.53 16.60 7.57
C GLY A 34 -4.64 16.19 6.40
N MET A 35 -3.34 16.50 6.47
CA MET A 35 -2.40 16.07 5.44
C MET A 35 -2.18 14.56 5.51
N PHE A 36 -1.78 13.97 4.39
CA PHE A 36 -1.53 12.53 4.37
C PHE A 36 -0.12 12.23 4.83
N SER A 37 -0.01 11.37 5.83
CA SER A 37 1.28 10.81 6.23
C SER A 37 1.76 9.83 5.15
N ALA A 38 2.97 10.07 4.63
CA ALA A 38 3.61 9.20 3.66
C ALA A 38 3.83 7.80 4.25
N SER A 39 4.27 7.71 5.51
CA SER A 39 4.52 6.44 6.20
C SER A 39 3.25 5.61 6.37
N LEU A 40 2.14 6.24 6.76
CA LEU A 40 0.84 5.55 6.88
C LEU A 40 0.30 5.08 5.52
N ARG A 41 0.65 5.76 4.42
CA ARG A 41 0.19 5.42 3.07
C ARG A 41 1.00 4.32 2.38
N VAL A 42 2.19 3.99 2.87
CA VAL A 42 3.02 2.92 2.27
C VAL A 42 2.22 1.61 2.20
N GLY A 43 1.61 1.18 3.31
CA GLY A 43 0.85 -0.06 3.37
C GLY A 43 -0.29 -0.14 2.34
N PRO A 44 -1.24 0.81 2.34
CA PRO A 44 -2.32 0.86 1.36
C PRO A 44 -1.84 0.92 -0.10
N LEU A 45 -0.76 1.66 -0.38
CA LEU A 45 -0.19 1.73 -1.73
C LEU A 45 0.42 0.39 -2.15
N CYS A 46 1.20 -0.25 -1.28
CA CYS A 46 1.73 -1.59 -1.52
C CYS A 46 0.58 -2.59 -1.75
N ALA A 47 -0.49 -2.53 -0.94
CA ALA A 47 -1.67 -3.40 -1.08
C ALA A 47 -2.34 -3.22 -2.45
N LYS A 48 -2.42 -1.98 -2.96
CA LYS A 48 -2.92 -1.71 -4.32
C LYS A 48 -2.05 -2.36 -5.41
N PHE A 49 -0.73 -2.34 -5.26
CA PHE A 49 0.17 -3.02 -6.19
C PHE A 49 0.02 -4.54 -6.13
N ALA A 50 -0.09 -5.12 -4.94
CA ALA A 50 -0.37 -6.54 -4.76
C ALA A 50 -1.70 -6.95 -5.37
N TRP A 51 -2.76 -6.16 -5.15
CA TRP A 51 -4.07 -6.39 -5.75
C TRP A 51 -4.03 -6.36 -7.27
N ASN A 52 -3.33 -5.38 -7.84
CA ASN A 52 -3.14 -5.31 -9.30
C ASN A 52 -2.35 -6.52 -9.82
N PHE A 53 -1.34 -6.98 -9.10
CA PHE A 53 -0.61 -8.19 -9.49
C PHE A 53 -1.54 -9.41 -9.54
N LEU A 54 -2.41 -9.58 -8.54
CA LEU A 54 -3.36 -10.71 -8.47
C LEU A 54 -4.50 -10.62 -9.50
N THR A 55 -4.98 -9.41 -9.81
CA THR A 55 -6.14 -9.21 -10.70
C THR A 55 -5.76 -9.04 -12.17
N LYS A 56 -4.58 -8.48 -12.47
CA LYS A 56 -4.11 -8.20 -13.84
C LYS A 56 -3.05 -9.20 -14.27
N LEU A 57 -3.46 -10.45 -14.44
CA LEU A 57 -2.60 -11.59 -14.80
C LEU A 57 -1.87 -11.41 -16.14
N ASN A 58 -2.45 -10.66 -17.08
CA ASN A 58 -1.86 -10.41 -18.40
C ASN A 58 -0.98 -9.16 -18.48
N SER A 59 -0.72 -8.48 -17.36
CA SER A 59 0.19 -7.33 -17.36
C SER A 59 1.64 -7.78 -17.51
N LEU A 60 2.46 -7.01 -18.23
CA LEU A 60 3.89 -7.31 -18.40
C LEU A 60 4.61 -7.51 -17.06
N LEU A 61 4.27 -6.67 -16.08
CA LEU A 61 4.80 -6.77 -14.72
C LEU A 61 4.40 -8.11 -14.05
N ASN A 62 3.13 -8.54 -14.19
CA ASN A 62 2.71 -9.83 -13.67
C ASN A 62 3.49 -10.96 -14.34
N LEU A 63 3.52 -11.01 -15.68
CA LEU A 63 4.18 -12.08 -16.43
C LEU A 63 5.66 -12.23 -16.05
N ILE A 64 6.41 -11.12 -15.98
CA ILE A 64 7.84 -11.14 -15.62
C ILE A 64 8.04 -11.61 -14.18
N LEU A 65 7.30 -11.05 -13.23
CA LEU A 65 7.49 -11.37 -11.81
C LEU A 65 6.98 -12.77 -11.47
N LYS A 66 5.88 -13.20 -12.07
CA LYS A 66 5.34 -14.56 -11.97
C LYS A 66 6.31 -15.58 -12.53
N ALA A 67 6.91 -15.33 -13.69
CA ALA A 67 7.93 -16.22 -14.25
C ALA A 67 9.17 -16.32 -13.34
N LYS A 68 9.54 -15.23 -12.65
CA LYS A 68 10.73 -15.19 -11.78
C LYS A 68 10.50 -15.73 -10.37
N TYR A 69 9.35 -15.46 -9.78
CA TYR A 69 9.07 -15.69 -8.36
C TYR A 69 7.91 -16.65 -8.09
N GLY A 70 7.15 -17.03 -9.12
CA GLY A 70 5.96 -17.88 -8.99
C GLY A 70 4.68 -17.09 -8.72
N ASP A 71 3.59 -17.83 -8.50
CA ASP A 71 2.24 -17.28 -8.30
C ASP A 71 1.88 -17.05 -6.83
N ASP A 72 2.65 -17.63 -5.90
CA ASP A 72 2.33 -17.58 -4.48
C ASP A 72 2.91 -16.32 -3.81
N VAL A 73 2.12 -15.25 -3.88
CA VAL A 73 2.42 -13.99 -3.17
C VAL A 73 2.01 -14.07 -1.69
N TRP A 74 1.17 -15.05 -1.31
CA TRP A 74 0.55 -15.12 0.01
C TRP A 74 1.44 -15.76 1.07
N SER A 75 2.35 -16.67 0.70
CA SER A 75 3.28 -17.29 1.66
C SER A 75 4.25 -16.30 2.30
N GLY A 76 4.38 -15.09 1.75
CA GLY A 76 5.17 -14.02 2.37
C GLY A 76 6.67 -14.32 2.49
N THR A 77 7.15 -15.40 1.87
CA THR A 77 8.56 -15.79 1.90
C THR A 77 9.37 -14.93 0.94
N VAL A 78 9.84 -13.79 1.44
CA VAL A 78 10.82 -12.97 0.74
C VAL A 78 12.18 -13.63 0.88
N LYS A 79 12.62 -14.37 -0.13
CA LYS A 79 14.01 -14.88 -0.18
C LYS A 79 14.99 -13.71 -0.04
N GLN A 80 16.07 -13.90 0.73
CA GLN A 80 17.21 -12.98 0.69
C GLN A 80 17.66 -12.85 -0.78
N CYS A 81 17.70 -11.62 -1.30
CA CYS A 81 17.92 -11.26 -2.72
C CYS A 81 16.70 -11.15 -3.66
N CYS A 82 15.49 -10.91 -3.14
CA CYS A 82 14.37 -10.48 -4.00
C CYS A 82 14.53 -9.05 -4.55
N SER A 83 13.97 -8.78 -5.73
CA SER A 83 13.95 -7.43 -6.32
C SER A 83 13.13 -6.47 -5.44
N PRO A 84 13.44 -5.15 -5.45
CA PRO A 84 12.66 -4.16 -4.71
C PRO A 84 11.17 -4.20 -5.06
N THR A 85 10.84 -4.40 -6.34
CA THR A 85 9.46 -4.53 -6.83
C THR A 85 8.74 -5.72 -6.19
N TRP A 86 9.39 -6.89 -6.12
CA TRP A 86 8.80 -8.06 -5.47
C TRP A 86 8.58 -7.83 -3.98
N LYS A 87 9.52 -7.17 -3.29
CA LYS A 87 9.37 -6.80 -1.88
C LYS A 87 8.16 -5.89 -1.62
N ILE A 88 7.90 -4.93 -2.51
CA ILE A 88 6.73 -4.04 -2.42
C ILE A 88 5.44 -4.86 -2.57
N ILE A 89 5.40 -5.80 -3.50
CA ILE A 89 4.22 -6.64 -3.76
C ILE A 89 3.97 -7.61 -2.60
N THR A 90 5.00 -8.29 -2.08
CA THR A 90 4.85 -9.20 -0.94
C THR A 90 4.48 -8.44 0.33
N MET A 91 5.08 -7.28 0.59
CA MET A 91 4.68 -6.39 1.68
C MET A 91 3.20 -5.97 1.50
N GLY A 92 2.80 -5.63 0.28
CA GLY A 92 1.42 -5.32 -0.07
C GLY A 92 0.45 -6.46 0.21
N ALA A 93 0.84 -7.70 -0.10
CA ALA A 93 0.02 -8.88 0.19
C ALA A 93 -0.20 -9.08 1.69
N VAL A 94 0.79 -8.78 2.54
CA VAL A 94 0.63 -8.80 4.01
C VAL A 94 -0.43 -7.78 4.48
N PHE A 95 -0.45 -6.57 3.91
CA PHE A 95 -1.49 -5.58 4.21
C PHE A 95 -2.86 -6.00 3.65
N LEU A 96 -2.86 -6.54 2.44
CA LEU A 96 -4.07 -6.95 1.74
C LEU A 96 -4.78 -8.11 2.45
N LYS A 97 -4.02 -9.08 3.01
CA LYS A 97 -4.56 -10.20 3.80
C LYS A 97 -5.42 -9.77 4.99
N LYS A 98 -5.19 -8.57 5.53
CA LYS A 98 -5.99 -8.02 6.65
C LYS A 98 -7.35 -7.44 6.22
N VAL A 99 -7.50 -7.14 4.93
CA VAL A 99 -8.66 -6.41 4.39
C VAL A 99 -9.50 -7.28 3.47
N VAL A 100 -8.85 -8.15 2.70
CA VAL A 100 -9.53 -9.06 1.78
C VAL A 100 -10.24 -10.14 2.58
N ARG A 101 -11.52 -10.30 2.28
CA ARG A 101 -12.32 -11.42 2.75
C ARG A 101 -12.63 -12.33 1.57
N TRP A 102 -12.71 -13.62 1.84
CA TRP A 102 -13.09 -14.59 0.85
C TRP A 102 -14.61 -14.55 0.65
N GLU A 103 -15.06 -14.41 -0.59
CA GLU A 103 -16.48 -14.45 -0.94
C GLU A 103 -16.75 -15.77 -1.68
N VAL A 104 -17.67 -16.56 -1.14
CA VAL A 104 -17.97 -17.90 -1.65
C VAL A 104 -18.95 -17.78 -2.81
N SER A 105 -18.45 -17.88 -4.04
CA SER A 105 -19.33 -17.87 -5.22
C SER A 105 -19.90 -19.25 -5.56
N ASN A 106 -19.07 -20.29 -5.61
CA ASN A 106 -19.51 -21.64 -5.97
C ASN A 106 -18.79 -22.71 -5.12
N GLY A 107 -19.58 -23.57 -4.47
CA GLY A 107 -19.16 -24.56 -3.47
C GLY A 107 -18.28 -25.70 -3.98
N ASN A 108 -18.08 -25.83 -5.28
CA ASN A 108 -17.44 -27.01 -5.89
C ASN A 108 -15.92 -27.08 -5.70
N SER A 109 -15.27 -26.00 -5.28
CA SER A 109 -13.80 -25.93 -5.15
C SER A 109 -13.32 -25.67 -3.72
N ILE A 110 -14.20 -25.78 -2.73
CA ILE A 110 -13.90 -25.40 -1.34
C ILE A 110 -13.37 -26.60 -0.58
N LYS A 111 -12.11 -26.53 -0.16
CA LYS A 111 -11.50 -27.53 0.72
C LYS A 111 -11.61 -27.06 2.17
N TRP A 112 -12.81 -27.20 2.74
CA TRP A 112 -13.13 -26.79 4.12
C TRP A 112 -12.17 -27.37 5.19
N LEU A 113 -11.57 -28.54 4.94
CA LEU A 113 -10.64 -29.22 5.85
C LEU A 113 -9.23 -28.62 5.94
N GLN A 114 -8.83 -27.74 5.02
CA GLN A 114 -7.49 -27.13 4.99
C GLN A 114 -7.49 -25.64 5.37
N ASP A 115 -8.67 -25.05 5.64
CA ASP A 115 -8.86 -23.60 5.81
C ASP A 115 -9.06 -23.14 7.27
N THR A 116 -8.87 -24.02 8.26
CA THR A 116 -8.71 -23.65 9.69
C THR A 116 -7.26 -23.38 10.05
#